data_AF-A0A9D5K1Y7-F1
#
_entry.id   AF-A0A9D5K1Y7-F1
#
_cell.length_a   1.000
_cell.length_b   1.000
_cell.length_c   1.000
_cell.angle_alpha   90.00
_cell.angle_beta   90.00
_cell.angle_gamma   90.00
#
_symmetry.space_group_name_H-M   'P 1'
#
loop_
_entity.id
_entity.type
_entity.pdbx_description
1 polymer ?
#
loop_
_entity_poly.entity_id
_entity_poly.type
_entity_poly.pdbx_seq_one_letter_code
_entity_poly.pdbx_strand_id
1 'polypeptide(L)'
;MNIPLGSVLFVVIAVSVSSAEIHLEGDISGTKFTPDGNPYIVDKDIIVPAESTVVIPEGCVLLFNTYTGLKVDGRLVVTGREKNPVVFTSIHDLDYDSTNAQLPNPFDWNGIFVTDQSDGSFLNNFHLRYSVYGIKSRSNNVVIQNGVFRQNGQFHFTVDNEIQLVQDDIPFSYGEDEIPPALADLVPVAEGTPDTTAQTRTSPKSRKRRKGFIIGAIATGATAAVVVPVLLLCDDTQNEKNESAGW
;
A
#
# COMPACT_ATOMS: atom_id res chain seq x y z
N MET A 1 -31.90 -17.71 -65.01
CA MET A 1 -30.70 -16.86 -65.22
C MET A 1 -30.17 -16.54 -63.83
N ASN A 2 -29.17 -17.29 -63.37
CA ASN A 2 -28.77 -17.26 -61.95
C ASN A 2 -27.59 -16.31 -61.78
N ILE A 3 -27.75 -15.34 -60.89
CA ILE A 3 -26.69 -14.41 -60.50
C ILE A 3 -25.79 -15.16 -59.51
N PRO A 4 -24.46 -15.21 -59.71
CA PRO A 4 -23.57 -15.83 -58.74
C PRO A 4 -23.50 -14.98 -57.46
N LEU A 5 -23.62 -15.63 -56.31
CA LEU A 5 -23.58 -14.97 -55.01
C LEU A 5 -22.13 -14.53 -54.72
N GLY A 6 -21.86 -13.23 -54.77
CA GLY A 6 -20.53 -12.70 -54.54
C GLY A 6 -20.04 -12.93 -53.11
N SER A 7 -18.91 -13.61 -52.95
CA SER A 7 -18.26 -13.79 -51.65
C SER A 7 -17.67 -12.46 -51.16
N VAL A 8 -18.26 -11.89 -50.10
CA VAL A 8 -17.70 -10.73 -49.42
C VAL A 8 -16.53 -11.18 -48.54
N LEU A 9 -15.31 -10.86 -48.96
CA LEU A 9 -14.10 -11.11 -48.17
C LEU A 9 -14.01 -10.07 -47.04
N PHE A 10 -14.35 -10.48 -45.81
CA PHE A 10 -14.07 -9.68 -44.62
C PHE A 10 -12.57 -9.71 -44.31
N VAL A 11 -11.87 -8.63 -44.66
CA VAL A 11 -10.49 -8.40 -44.23
C VAL A 11 -10.52 -7.95 -42.77
N VAL A 12 -10.20 -8.87 -41.85
CA VAL A 12 -9.95 -8.52 -40.45
C VAL A 12 -8.58 -7.85 -40.38
N ILE A 13 -8.58 -6.52 -40.30
CA ILE A 13 -7.36 -5.76 -40.03
C ILE A 13 -7.03 -5.96 -38.55
N ALA A 14 -6.02 -6.78 -38.28
CA ALA A 14 -5.43 -6.88 -36.95
C ALA A 14 -4.69 -5.57 -36.64
N VAL A 15 -5.30 -4.69 -35.85
CA VAL A 15 -4.65 -3.49 -35.33
C VAL A 15 -3.77 -3.91 -34.16
N SER A 16 -2.48 -4.10 -34.42
CA SER A 16 -1.48 -4.26 -33.36
C SER A 16 -1.35 -2.93 -32.61
N VAL A 17 -1.90 -2.86 -31.40
CA VAL A 17 -1.64 -1.77 -30.46
C VAL A 17 -0.21 -1.94 -29.96
N SER A 18 0.71 -1.08 -30.41
CA SER A 18 2.04 -1.00 -29.80
C SER A 18 1.89 -0.28 -28.47
N SER A 19 2.17 -0.97 -27.37
CA SER A 19 2.51 -0.30 -26.12
C SER A 19 3.86 0.41 -26.29
N ALA A 20 4.02 1.55 -25.65
CA ALA A 20 5.27 2.28 -25.57
C ALA A 20 5.90 2.00 -24.20
N GLU A 21 6.55 0.85 -24.07
CA GLU A 21 7.29 0.49 -22.84
C GLU A 21 8.41 1.50 -22.57
N ILE A 22 8.51 1.96 -21.32
CA ILE A 22 9.53 2.92 -20.88
C ILE A 22 10.43 2.25 -19.86
N HIS A 23 11.68 2.02 -20.25
CA HIS A 23 12.70 1.43 -19.38
C HIS A 23 13.26 2.48 -18.41
N LEU A 24 13.36 2.11 -17.13
CA LEU A 24 13.81 2.96 -16.03
C LEU A 24 15.00 2.35 -15.30
N GLU A 25 15.97 3.19 -14.97
CA GLU A 25 17.11 2.88 -14.10
C GLU A 25 17.61 4.15 -13.41
N GLY A 26 18.11 4.04 -12.17
CA GLY A 26 18.79 5.15 -11.49
C GLY A 26 17.87 6.31 -11.12
N ASP A 27 18.35 7.55 -11.30
CA ASP A 27 17.64 8.78 -10.92
C ASP A 27 16.41 9.02 -11.82
N ILE A 28 15.22 9.02 -11.21
CA ILE A 28 13.94 9.27 -11.88
C ILE A 28 13.34 10.65 -11.61
N SER A 29 14.10 11.59 -11.02
CA SER A 29 13.62 12.97 -10.73
C SER A 29 13.19 13.76 -11.98
N GLY A 30 13.76 13.45 -13.14
CA GLY A 30 13.38 14.01 -14.44
C GLY A 30 12.26 13.26 -15.16
N THR A 31 11.80 12.12 -14.63
CA THR A 31 10.84 11.23 -15.33
C THR A 31 9.42 11.76 -15.21
N LYS A 32 8.79 12.02 -16.36
CA LYS A 32 7.37 12.40 -16.43
C LYS A 32 6.49 11.16 -16.61
N PHE A 33 5.98 10.64 -15.50
CA PHE A 33 5.02 9.54 -15.51
C PHE A 33 3.66 9.96 -16.09
N THR A 34 3.10 9.11 -16.95
CA THR A 34 1.79 9.25 -17.61
C THR A 34 1.24 7.85 -17.96
N PRO A 35 -0.09 7.64 -17.97
CA PRO A 35 -0.69 6.37 -18.40
C PRO A 35 -0.33 5.94 -19.82
N ASP A 36 -0.11 6.90 -20.72
CA ASP A 36 0.24 6.64 -22.13
C ASP A 36 1.66 6.04 -22.30
N GLY A 37 2.51 6.15 -21.27
CA GLY A 37 3.85 5.56 -21.22
C GLY A 37 3.92 4.20 -20.55
N ASN A 38 2.78 3.53 -20.36
CA ASN A 38 2.73 2.20 -19.74
C ASN A 38 3.11 1.06 -20.72
N PRO A 39 3.80 0.01 -20.23
CA PRO A 39 4.30 -0.15 -18.86
C PRO A 39 5.65 0.56 -18.66
N TYR A 40 5.92 0.97 -17.43
CA TYR A 40 7.25 1.41 -17.01
C TYR A 40 8.03 0.19 -16.51
N ILE A 41 9.02 -0.26 -17.27
CA ILE A 41 9.84 -1.43 -16.93
C ILE A 41 11.05 -0.96 -16.12
N VAL A 42 11.22 -1.49 -14.91
CA VAL A 42 12.34 -1.15 -14.03
C VAL A 42 13.41 -2.23 -14.19
N ASP A 43 14.48 -1.91 -14.93
CA ASP A 43 15.58 -2.83 -15.25
C ASP A 43 16.67 -2.85 -14.17
N LYS A 44 16.78 -1.77 -13.39
CA LYS A 44 17.69 -1.61 -12.26
C LYS A 44 17.00 -0.78 -11.18
N ASP A 45 17.56 -0.77 -9.97
CA ASP A 45 17.09 0.10 -8.89
C ASP A 45 16.87 1.55 -9.37
N ILE A 46 15.68 2.06 -9.09
CA ILE A 46 15.28 3.45 -9.35
C ILE A 46 15.28 4.24 -8.05
N ILE A 47 15.62 5.52 -8.14
CA ILE A 47 15.89 6.39 -7.00
C ILE A 47 15.12 7.70 -7.19
N VAL A 48 14.40 8.12 -6.16
CA VAL A 48 13.97 9.52 -5.96
C VAL A 48 15.04 10.20 -5.10
N PRO A 49 15.94 11.02 -5.67
CA PRO A 49 17.02 11.66 -4.90
C PRO A 49 16.48 12.60 -3.81
N ALA A 50 17.29 12.83 -2.76
CA ALA A 50 17.03 13.88 -1.78
C ALA A 50 16.81 15.24 -2.46
N GLU A 51 15.99 16.10 -1.84
CA GLU A 51 15.55 17.41 -2.37
C GLU A 51 14.73 17.36 -3.68
N SER A 52 14.43 16.17 -4.22
CA SER A 52 13.54 16.00 -5.37
C SER A 52 12.13 15.53 -4.97
N THR A 53 11.15 15.80 -5.84
CA THR A 53 9.80 15.25 -5.74
C THR A 53 9.46 14.52 -7.04
N VAL A 54 9.11 13.25 -6.93
CA VAL A 54 8.61 12.44 -8.06
C VAL A 54 7.12 12.20 -7.87
N VAL A 55 6.34 12.51 -8.91
CA VAL A 55 4.89 12.31 -8.94
C VAL A 55 4.57 11.18 -9.91
N ILE A 56 3.87 10.15 -9.43
CA ILE A 56 3.35 9.04 -10.23
C ILE A 56 1.81 9.15 -10.24
N PRO A 57 1.20 9.61 -11.34
CA PRO A 57 -0.24 9.82 -11.42
C PRO A 57 -1.02 8.52 -11.62
N GLU A 58 -2.32 8.59 -11.35
CA GLU A 58 -3.31 7.52 -11.58
C GLU A 58 -3.10 6.72 -12.86
N GLY A 59 -3.33 5.40 -12.77
CA GLY A 59 -3.24 4.47 -13.90
C GLY A 59 -1.82 4.14 -14.37
N CYS A 60 -0.74 4.70 -13.79
CA CYS A 60 0.62 4.26 -14.11
C CYS A 60 0.91 2.85 -13.57
N VAL A 61 1.62 2.04 -14.35
CA VAL A 61 2.00 0.66 -14.03
C VAL A 61 3.52 0.53 -14.10
N LEU A 62 4.15 0.20 -12.98
CA LEU A 62 5.58 -0.05 -12.84
C LEU A 62 5.81 -1.56 -12.66
N LEU A 63 6.55 -2.15 -13.59
CA LEU A 63 6.91 -3.57 -13.65
C LEU A 63 8.38 -3.75 -13.26
N PHE A 64 8.64 -4.40 -12.14
CA PHE A 64 9.97 -4.55 -11.58
C PHE A 64 10.62 -5.89 -11.97
N ASN A 65 11.82 -5.82 -12.56
CA ASN A 65 12.65 -7.00 -12.79
C ASN A 65 13.23 -7.54 -11.47
N THR A 66 13.73 -8.78 -11.51
CA THR A 66 14.34 -9.42 -10.35
C THR A 66 15.52 -8.63 -9.80
N TYR A 67 15.61 -8.55 -8.46
CA TYR A 67 16.61 -7.79 -7.71
C TYR A 67 16.54 -6.26 -7.85
N THR A 68 15.48 -5.70 -8.43
CA THR A 68 15.26 -4.25 -8.51
C THR A 68 14.30 -3.74 -7.42
N GLY A 69 14.35 -2.45 -7.11
CA GLY A 69 13.41 -1.77 -6.22
C GLY A 69 13.36 -0.26 -6.42
N LEU A 70 12.55 0.41 -5.60
CA LEU A 70 12.42 1.87 -5.58
C LEU A 70 12.97 2.43 -4.27
N LYS A 71 14.08 3.16 -4.33
CA LYS A 71 14.64 3.90 -3.20
C LYS A 71 14.09 5.33 -3.18
N VAL A 72 13.63 5.80 -2.03
CA VAL A 72 13.11 7.16 -1.86
C VAL A 72 13.96 7.89 -0.83
N ASP A 73 14.89 8.72 -1.30
CA ASP A 73 15.68 9.65 -0.49
C ASP A 73 15.08 11.06 -0.46
N GLY A 74 14.27 11.43 -1.45
CA GLY A 74 13.46 12.66 -1.47
C GLY A 74 12.00 12.38 -1.15
N ARG A 75 11.11 12.91 -1.99
CA ARG A 75 9.64 12.82 -1.83
C ARG A 75 8.97 12.04 -2.95
N LEU A 76 8.34 10.92 -2.61
CA LEU A 76 7.48 10.16 -3.53
C LEU A 76 6.02 10.58 -3.33
N VAL A 77 5.33 10.87 -4.44
CA VAL A 77 3.91 11.26 -4.45
C VAL A 77 3.16 10.39 -5.44
N VAL A 78 2.30 9.50 -4.94
CA VAL A 78 1.46 8.62 -5.78
C VAL A 78 0.03 9.12 -5.72
N THR A 79 -0.49 9.60 -6.84
CA THR A 79 -1.82 10.24 -6.96
C THR A 79 -2.82 9.37 -7.70
N GLY A 80 -2.90 8.10 -7.29
CA GLY A 80 -3.88 7.15 -7.82
C GLY A 80 -5.32 7.52 -7.47
N ARG A 81 -6.28 6.86 -8.14
CA ARG A 81 -7.71 6.90 -7.80
C ARG A 81 -8.26 5.49 -7.68
N GLU A 82 -9.36 5.31 -6.95
CA GLU A 82 -10.06 4.03 -6.77
C GLU A 82 -10.29 3.26 -8.09
N LYS A 83 -10.65 3.96 -9.17
CA LYS A 83 -10.88 3.36 -10.50
C LYS A 83 -9.60 3.13 -11.31
N ASN A 84 -8.56 3.91 -11.04
CA ASN A 84 -7.29 3.95 -11.77
C ASN A 84 -6.13 3.96 -10.74
N PRO A 85 -5.93 2.88 -9.98
CA PRO A 85 -4.86 2.83 -9.00
C PRO A 85 -3.50 2.86 -9.71
N VAL A 86 -2.47 3.34 -9.01
CA VAL A 86 -1.08 3.16 -9.46
C VAL A 86 -0.61 1.78 -9.05
N VAL A 87 0.11 1.09 -9.93
CA VAL A 87 0.50 -0.31 -9.71
C VAL A 87 2.02 -0.43 -9.64
N PHE A 88 2.51 -1.07 -8.58
CA PHE A 88 3.89 -1.50 -8.42
C PHE A 88 3.89 -3.02 -8.29
N THR A 89 4.42 -3.73 -9.28
CA THR A 89 4.30 -5.19 -9.36
C THR A 89 5.49 -5.85 -10.06
N SER A 90 5.55 -7.18 -10.04
CA SER A 90 6.56 -7.96 -10.74
C SER A 90 6.44 -7.82 -12.25
N ILE A 91 7.57 -7.87 -12.98
CA ILE A 91 7.59 -8.05 -14.44
C ILE A 91 6.88 -9.33 -14.89
N HIS A 92 6.67 -10.30 -13.99
CA HIS A 92 5.94 -11.55 -14.24
C HIS A 92 4.44 -11.46 -13.93
N ASP A 93 3.89 -10.29 -13.53
CA ASP A 93 2.46 -10.15 -13.21
C ASP A 93 1.59 -10.18 -14.49
N LEU A 94 0.94 -11.32 -14.73
CA LEU A 94 0.11 -11.56 -15.92
C LEU A 94 -1.10 -10.61 -16.07
N ASP A 95 -1.50 -9.91 -15.00
CA ASP A 95 -2.50 -8.83 -15.08
C ASP A 95 -1.98 -7.64 -15.94
N TYR A 96 -0.66 -7.49 -16.08
CA TYR A 96 0.00 -6.34 -16.70
C TYR A 96 1.05 -6.69 -17.78
N ASP A 97 1.66 -7.87 -17.73
CA ASP A 97 2.38 -8.50 -18.85
C ASP A 97 1.83 -9.91 -19.12
N SER A 98 0.80 -9.99 -19.94
CA SER A 98 0.19 -11.26 -20.36
C SER A 98 1.08 -12.14 -21.27
N THR A 99 2.26 -11.66 -21.69
CA THR A 99 3.17 -12.40 -22.57
C THR A 99 4.23 -13.20 -21.80
N ASN A 100 4.35 -12.96 -20.49
CA ASN A 100 5.33 -13.63 -19.65
C ASN A 100 5.04 -15.13 -19.51
N ALA A 101 6.08 -15.96 -19.63
CA ALA A 101 5.98 -17.41 -19.43
C ALA A 101 6.14 -17.82 -17.95
N GLN A 102 6.64 -16.93 -17.11
CA GLN A 102 6.80 -17.13 -15.67
C GLN A 102 5.64 -16.46 -14.92
N LEU A 103 5.14 -17.14 -13.88
CA LEU A 103 4.11 -16.61 -12.99
C LEU A 103 4.75 -15.71 -11.91
N PRO A 104 4.03 -14.71 -11.40
CA PRO A 104 4.55 -13.82 -10.37
C PRO A 104 4.56 -14.50 -9.01
N ASN A 105 5.57 -14.22 -8.20
CA ASN A 105 5.72 -14.75 -6.84
C ASN A 105 6.07 -13.65 -5.85
N PRO A 106 5.75 -13.82 -4.55
CA PRO A 106 6.42 -13.04 -3.50
C PRO A 106 7.94 -13.14 -3.68
N PHE A 107 8.67 -12.08 -3.29
CA PHE A 107 10.12 -11.94 -3.47
C PHE A 107 10.62 -11.73 -4.91
N ASP A 108 9.74 -11.54 -5.91
CA ASP A 108 10.17 -11.27 -7.29
C ASP A 108 11.00 -9.98 -7.41
N TRP A 109 10.68 -8.93 -6.63
CA TRP A 109 11.40 -7.65 -6.61
C TRP A 109 11.52 -7.10 -5.17
N ASN A 110 12.44 -6.18 -4.91
CA ASN A 110 12.78 -5.78 -3.54
C ASN A 110 11.60 -5.11 -2.80
N GLY A 111 10.93 -4.16 -3.43
CA GLY A 111 9.90 -3.31 -2.81
C GLY A 111 10.28 -1.83 -2.83
N ILE A 112 9.49 -0.99 -2.16
CA ILE A 112 9.72 0.45 -2.01
C ILE A 112 10.43 0.70 -0.67
N PHE A 113 11.60 1.33 -0.70
CA PHE A 113 12.39 1.66 0.48
C PHE A 113 12.45 3.18 0.68
N VAL A 114 11.67 3.68 1.64
CA VAL A 114 11.69 5.09 2.06
C VAL A 114 12.77 5.26 3.11
N THR A 115 13.79 6.07 2.81
CA THR A 115 14.93 6.25 3.71
C THR A 115 14.67 7.30 4.77
N ASP A 116 15.55 7.33 5.76
CA ASP A 116 15.69 8.33 6.81
C ASP A 116 16.08 9.73 6.27
N GLN A 117 16.45 9.84 4.98
CA GLN A 117 16.64 11.12 4.29
C GLN A 117 15.35 11.68 3.68
N SER A 118 14.28 10.88 3.58
CA SER A 118 13.06 11.27 2.88
C SER A 118 12.35 12.46 3.52
N ASP A 119 12.14 13.51 2.70
CA ASP A 119 11.32 14.70 2.99
C ASP A 119 9.81 14.39 3.11
N GLY A 120 9.45 13.11 3.12
CA GLY A 120 8.12 12.58 3.28
C GLY A 120 7.59 11.92 2.02
N SER A 121 6.71 10.93 2.17
CA SER A 121 6.07 10.24 1.05
C SER A 121 4.55 10.14 1.24
N PHE A 122 3.80 10.43 0.18
CA PHE A 122 2.33 10.36 0.17
C PHE A 122 1.89 9.39 -0.92
N LEU A 123 1.17 8.33 -0.56
CA LEU A 123 0.72 7.31 -1.51
C LEU A 123 -0.78 7.05 -1.40
N ASN A 124 -1.54 7.45 -2.43
CA ASN A 124 -2.99 7.32 -2.50
C ASN A 124 -3.43 6.37 -3.61
N ASN A 125 -4.37 5.46 -3.29
CA ASN A 125 -4.96 4.43 -4.18
C ASN A 125 -3.90 3.74 -5.05
N PHE A 126 -3.11 2.85 -4.45
CA PHE A 126 -2.10 2.07 -5.16
C PHE A 126 -2.21 0.58 -4.85
N HIS A 127 -1.74 -0.25 -5.77
CA HIS A 127 -1.54 -1.67 -5.60
C HIS A 127 -0.04 -1.96 -5.50
N LEU A 128 0.40 -2.67 -4.45
CA LEU A 128 1.79 -3.13 -4.32
C LEU A 128 1.82 -4.65 -4.13
N ARG A 129 2.37 -5.34 -5.13
CA ARG A 129 2.29 -6.80 -5.25
C ARG A 129 3.66 -7.46 -5.41
N TYR A 130 3.79 -8.71 -5.00
CA TYR A 130 4.90 -9.62 -5.38
C TYR A 130 6.32 -9.20 -4.95
N SER A 131 6.46 -8.23 -4.04
CA SER A 131 7.77 -7.77 -3.58
C SER A 131 8.32 -8.60 -2.41
N VAL A 132 9.56 -8.33 -1.98
CA VAL A 132 10.16 -8.87 -0.75
C VAL A 132 9.51 -8.25 0.49
N TYR A 133 9.32 -6.93 0.56
CA TYR A 133 8.96 -6.25 1.81
C TYR A 133 7.88 -5.15 1.70
N GLY A 134 7.19 -5.06 0.57
CA GLY A 134 6.17 -4.04 0.32
C GLY A 134 6.75 -2.63 0.37
N ILE A 135 6.28 -1.82 1.32
CA ILE A 135 6.90 -0.54 1.68
C ILE A 135 7.70 -0.71 2.98
N LYS A 136 9.00 -0.44 2.94
CA LYS A 136 9.85 -0.33 4.12
C LYS A 136 10.21 1.13 4.35
N SER A 137 9.68 1.74 5.42
CA SER A 137 10.02 3.12 5.78
C SER A 137 10.92 3.21 7.01
N ARG A 138 12.05 3.92 6.87
CA ARG A 138 12.84 4.44 8.01
C ARG A 138 12.44 5.87 8.41
N SER A 139 11.52 6.49 7.68
CA SER A 139 10.93 7.78 8.02
C SER A 139 9.54 7.61 8.62
N ASN A 140 9.23 8.37 9.66
CA ASN A 140 7.87 8.48 10.22
C ASN A 140 6.97 9.39 9.36
N ASN A 141 7.53 10.10 8.37
CA ASN A 141 6.80 10.98 7.45
C ASN A 141 6.30 10.20 6.22
N VAL A 142 5.47 9.19 6.45
CA VAL A 142 4.84 8.41 5.37
C VAL A 142 3.33 8.36 5.58
N VAL A 143 2.59 8.73 4.53
CA VAL A 143 1.13 8.71 4.51
C VAL A 143 0.68 7.75 3.41
N ILE A 144 -0.17 6.80 3.78
CA ILE A 144 -0.81 5.83 2.88
C ILE A 144 -2.31 6.02 2.98
N GLN A 145 -2.97 6.18 1.83
CA GLN A 145 -4.43 6.24 1.74
C GLN A 145 -4.92 5.20 0.72
N ASN A 146 -5.73 4.24 1.18
CA ASN A 146 -6.33 3.20 0.33
C ASN A 146 -5.27 2.38 -0.46
N GLY A 147 -4.13 2.08 0.16
CA GLY A 147 -3.13 1.18 -0.41
C GLY A 147 -3.59 -0.27 -0.29
N VAL A 148 -3.55 -1.03 -1.38
CA VAL A 148 -3.84 -2.48 -1.38
C VAL A 148 -2.53 -3.23 -1.58
N PHE A 149 -2.24 -4.13 -0.66
CA PHE A 149 -1.05 -4.98 -0.72
C PHE A 149 -1.49 -6.42 -1.04
N ARG A 150 -0.67 -7.13 -1.81
CA ARG A 150 -0.95 -8.52 -2.22
C ARG A 150 0.32 -9.36 -2.32
N GLN A 151 0.36 -10.54 -1.72
CA GLN A 151 1.39 -11.57 -1.98
C GLN A 151 2.83 -11.01 -1.91
N ASN A 152 3.12 -10.20 -0.90
CA ASN A 152 4.48 -9.73 -0.60
C ASN A 152 5.15 -10.68 0.40
N GLY A 153 6.48 -10.78 0.38
CA GLY A 153 7.23 -11.87 1.02
C GLY A 153 7.32 -11.81 2.56
N GLN A 154 8.14 -10.90 3.08
CA GLN A 154 8.45 -10.76 4.51
C GLN A 154 7.37 -10.00 5.28
N PHE A 155 6.85 -8.93 4.67
CA PHE A 155 5.80 -8.07 5.21
C PHE A 155 5.29 -7.14 4.10
N HIS A 156 4.18 -6.42 4.37
CA HIS A 156 3.62 -5.41 3.48
C HIS A 156 4.10 -4.00 3.80
N PHE A 157 4.22 -3.66 5.08
CA PHE A 157 4.54 -2.31 5.49
C PHE A 157 5.26 -2.27 6.84
N THR A 158 6.33 -1.49 6.92
CA THR A 158 7.02 -1.12 8.16
C THR A 158 7.25 0.37 8.25
N VAL A 159 7.18 0.91 9.47
CA VAL A 159 7.57 2.29 9.79
C VAL A 159 8.50 2.26 10.99
N ASP A 160 9.67 2.88 10.87
CA ASP A 160 10.74 2.84 11.87
C ASP A 160 11.09 1.41 12.33
N ASN A 161 11.08 0.48 11.36
CA ASN A 161 11.25 -0.97 11.54
C ASN A 161 10.11 -1.72 12.26
N GLU A 162 9.07 -1.03 12.74
CA GLU A 162 7.87 -1.65 13.32
C GLU A 162 6.90 -2.10 12.22
N ILE A 163 6.57 -3.40 12.22
CA ILE A 163 5.64 -4.01 11.24
C ILE A 163 4.22 -3.51 11.50
N GLN A 164 3.60 -2.96 10.45
CA GLN A 164 2.19 -2.59 10.48
C GLN A 164 1.32 -3.77 10.05
N LEU A 165 0.18 -3.97 10.74
CA LEU A 165 -0.74 -5.08 10.48
C LEU A 165 -1.63 -4.78 9.25
N VAL A 166 -1.05 -4.95 8.07
CA VAL A 166 -1.74 -4.94 6.77
C VAL A 166 -2.21 -6.35 6.43
N GLN A 167 -3.34 -6.47 5.73
CA GLN A 167 -3.87 -7.75 5.22
C GLN A 167 -3.88 -7.73 3.69
N ASP A 168 -3.62 -8.89 3.08
CA ASP A 168 -3.70 -9.08 1.63
C ASP A 168 -5.10 -8.71 1.09
N ASP A 169 -5.13 -8.01 -0.06
CA ASP A 169 -6.34 -7.61 -0.80
C ASP A 169 -7.36 -6.73 -0.02
N ILE A 170 -6.98 -6.14 1.13
CA ILE A 170 -7.80 -5.19 1.89
C ILE A 170 -7.20 -3.77 1.81
N PRO A 171 -7.98 -2.73 1.46
CA PRO A 171 -7.52 -1.34 1.50
C PRO A 171 -7.04 -0.93 2.89
N PHE A 172 -5.81 -0.42 2.95
CA PHE A 172 -5.12 0.01 4.16
C PHE A 172 -4.76 1.49 4.09
N SER A 173 -4.79 2.17 5.25
CA SER A 173 -4.37 3.57 5.40
C SER A 173 -3.53 3.76 6.66
N TYR A 174 -2.59 4.71 6.61
CA TYR A 174 -1.67 5.06 7.69
C TYR A 174 -1.25 6.53 7.58
N GLY A 175 -0.99 7.18 8.72
CA GLY A 175 -0.69 8.62 8.80
C GLY A 175 -1.95 9.48 8.97
N GLU A 176 -1.78 10.79 9.02
CA GLU A 176 -2.90 11.75 9.07
C GLU A 176 -3.43 12.06 7.66
N ASP A 177 -4.74 12.29 7.54
CA ASP A 177 -5.47 12.39 6.26
C ASP A 177 -5.25 13.70 5.47
N GLU A 178 -4.12 14.39 5.66
CA GLU A 178 -3.81 15.60 4.91
C GLU A 178 -2.85 15.31 3.74
N ILE A 179 -3.35 15.50 2.51
CA ILE A 179 -2.49 15.76 1.35
C ILE A 179 -1.65 16.99 1.74
N PRO A 180 -0.31 16.91 1.80
CA PRO A 180 0.52 18.04 2.17
C PRO A 180 0.17 19.25 1.30
N PRO A 181 -0.08 20.47 1.84
CA PRO A 181 -0.60 21.59 1.06
C PRO A 181 0.24 21.94 -0.18
N ALA A 182 1.56 21.72 -0.12
CA ALA A 182 2.48 21.90 -1.25
C ALA A 182 2.32 20.89 -2.41
N LEU A 183 1.51 19.84 -2.22
CA LEU A 183 1.17 18.82 -3.22
C LEU A 183 -0.27 18.90 -3.70
N ALA A 184 -1.13 19.69 -3.03
CA ALA A 184 -2.54 19.83 -3.40
C ALA A 184 -2.71 20.39 -4.83
N ASP A 185 -1.86 21.33 -5.23
CA ASP A 185 -1.82 21.90 -6.59
C ASP A 185 -1.31 20.92 -7.67
N LEU A 186 -0.71 19.79 -7.27
CA LEU A 186 -0.21 18.73 -8.16
C LEU A 186 -1.19 17.55 -8.28
N VAL A 187 -2.27 17.53 -7.51
CA VAL A 187 -3.37 16.57 -7.65
C VAL A 187 -4.40 17.15 -8.61
N PRO A 188 -4.68 16.53 -9.78
CA PRO A 188 -5.74 17.00 -10.66
C PRO A 188 -7.08 16.90 -9.93
N VAL A 189 -7.70 18.06 -9.70
CA VAL A 189 -9.04 18.21 -9.10
C VAL A 189 -9.98 17.23 -9.80
N ALA A 190 -10.60 16.34 -9.02
CA ALA A 190 -11.55 15.39 -9.57
C ALA A 190 -12.73 16.15 -10.18
N GLU A 191 -12.92 16.06 -11.50
CA GLU A 191 -14.07 16.67 -12.16
C GLU A 191 -15.37 15.99 -11.71
N GLY A 192 -16.22 16.76 -11.03
CA GLY A 192 -17.67 16.51 -10.99
C GLY A 192 -18.18 15.56 -9.91
N THR A 193 -18.45 16.13 -8.72
CA THR A 193 -19.65 15.75 -7.96
C THR A 193 -20.60 16.95 -7.95
N PRO A 194 -21.88 16.83 -8.34
CA PRO A 194 -22.80 17.97 -8.37
C PRO A 194 -23.00 18.59 -6.99
N ASP A 195 -22.85 19.91 -6.92
CA ASP A 195 -23.13 20.72 -5.73
C ASP A 195 -24.57 20.49 -5.25
N THR A 196 -24.72 19.97 -4.04
CA THR A 196 -26.00 19.93 -3.32
C THR A 196 -25.84 20.74 -2.04
N THR A 197 -26.10 22.04 -2.18
CA THR A 197 -26.06 23.03 -1.12
C THR A 197 -26.81 22.62 0.15
N ALA A 198 -26.11 22.75 1.28
CA ALA A 198 -26.61 23.20 2.57
C ALA A 198 -27.89 22.56 3.16
N GLN A 199 -27.70 21.70 4.17
CA GLN A 199 -28.58 21.70 5.34
C GLN A 199 -27.80 21.90 6.64
N THR A 200 -27.90 23.11 7.18
CA THR A 200 -27.37 23.49 8.49
C THR A 200 -27.98 22.64 9.59
N ARG A 201 -27.19 21.76 10.23
CA ARG A 201 -27.59 21.06 11.45
C ARG A 201 -26.64 21.40 12.60
N THR A 202 -27.19 22.05 13.62
CA THR A 202 -26.44 22.66 14.73
C THR A 202 -25.88 21.63 15.72
N SER A 203 -24.64 21.85 16.15
CA SER A 203 -23.92 21.05 17.15
C SER A 203 -24.54 21.06 18.56
N PRO A 204 -24.70 19.90 19.22
CA PRO A 204 -24.88 19.80 20.67
C PRO A 204 -23.53 19.70 21.42
N LYS A 205 -23.34 20.56 22.42
CA LYS A 205 -22.08 20.70 23.18
C LYS A 205 -21.74 19.47 24.04
N SER A 206 -20.44 19.19 24.16
CA SER A 206 -19.86 18.14 25.03
C SER A 206 -20.31 18.26 26.49
N ARG A 207 -20.89 17.19 27.06
CA ARG A 207 -21.37 17.16 28.46
C ARG A 207 -20.33 16.50 29.38
N LYS A 208 -19.56 17.33 30.12
CA LYS A 208 -18.56 16.86 31.10
C LYS A 208 -19.17 15.93 32.14
N ARG A 209 -18.66 14.69 32.27
CA ARG A 209 -19.01 13.77 33.37
C ARG A 209 -18.39 14.28 34.67
N ARG A 210 -19.22 14.61 35.67
CA ARG A 210 -18.76 14.85 37.05
C ARG A 210 -18.59 13.52 37.78
N LYS A 211 -17.50 13.38 38.54
CA LYS A 211 -17.30 12.27 39.49
C LYS A 211 -18.31 12.41 40.64
N GLY A 212 -18.93 11.31 41.03
CA GLY A 212 -19.82 11.21 42.19
C GLY A 212 -19.47 9.98 43.01
N PHE A 213 -19.38 10.15 44.33
CA PHE A 213 -18.92 9.16 45.30
C PHE A 213 -20.03 8.99 46.36
N ILE A 214 -20.55 7.78 46.54
CA ILE A 214 -21.46 7.43 47.66
C ILE A 214 -21.08 6.05 48.20
N ILE A 215 -21.19 5.91 49.52
CA ILE A 215 -20.79 4.77 50.34
C ILE A 215 -22.03 3.94 50.72
N GLY A 216 -21.92 2.60 50.66
CA GLY A 216 -22.35 1.73 51.77
C GLY A 216 -23.76 1.10 51.80
N ALA A 217 -23.72 -0.24 51.95
CA ALA A 217 -24.51 -1.08 52.87
C ALA A 217 -25.77 -1.88 52.39
N ILE A 218 -25.58 -3.21 52.29
CA ILE A 218 -26.30 -4.31 53.02
C ILE A 218 -27.85 -4.16 53.12
N ALA A 219 -28.72 -5.06 52.64
CA ALA A 219 -28.63 -6.44 52.10
C ALA A 219 -29.78 -6.67 51.06
N THR A 220 -30.32 -7.86 50.70
CA THR A 220 -30.34 -9.22 51.28
C THR A 220 -30.52 -10.31 50.19
N GLY A 221 -30.54 -11.58 50.59
CA GLY A 221 -30.40 -12.74 49.71
C GLY A 221 -31.55 -13.06 48.73
N ALA A 222 -31.15 -13.61 47.59
CA ALA A 222 -31.76 -14.80 46.98
C ALA A 222 -30.75 -15.48 46.03
N THR A 223 -30.71 -16.81 46.12
CA THR A 223 -29.94 -17.84 45.41
C THR A 223 -29.48 -17.64 43.95
N ALA A 224 -28.36 -18.34 43.65
CA ALA A 224 -27.90 -18.87 42.35
C ALA A 224 -27.02 -17.97 41.45
N ALA A 225 -25.70 -18.12 41.59
CA ALA A 225 -24.71 -17.83 40.55
C ALA A 225 -23.56 -18.86 40.63
N VAL A 226 -23.10 -19.34 39.47
CA VAL A 226 -22.06 -20.39 39.33
C VAL A 226 -20.69 -19.76 39.08
N VAL A 227 -19.71 -20.16 39.90
CA VAL A 227 -18.24 -20.12 39.71
C VAL A 227 -17.60 -18.79 39.25
N VAL A 228 -16.70 -18.28 40.10
CA VAL A 228 -15.61 -17.36 39.74
C VAL A 228 -14.31 -17.86 40.45
N PRO A 229 -13.12 -17.29 40.19
CA PRO A 229 -12.05 -17.92 39.42
C PRO A 229 -10.89 -18.44 40.29
N VAL A 230 -9.91 -19.11 39.67
CA VAL A 230 -8.55 -19.20 40.22
C VAL A 230 -7.54 -18.85 39.12
N LEU A 231 -6.85 -17.73 39.33
CA LEU A 231 -5.57 -17.38 38.71
C LEU A 231 -4.48 -17.55 39.79
N LEU A 232 -3.20 -17.57 39.40
CA LEU A 232 -1.98 -17.87 40.20
C LEU A 232 -1.54 -19.34 40.05
N LEU A 233 -0.26 -19.69 39.77
CA LEU A 233 0.97 -18.88 39.75
C LEU A 233 1.97 -19.36 38.68
N CYS A 234 2.94 -18.47 38.42
CA CYS A 234 4.18 -18.64 37.67
C CYS A 234 4.88 -20.00 37.82
N ASP A 235 5.58 -20.41 36.76
CA ASP A 235 6.89 -21.03 36.89
C ASP A 235 7.86 -20.32 35.93
N ASP A 236 9.04 -19.95 36.43
CA ASP A 236 10.04 -19.22 35.66
C ASP A 236 11.45 -19.47 36.23
N THR A 237 12.36 -19.83 35.33
CA THR A 237 13.84 -19.75 35.42
C THR A 237 14.71 -20.87 36.04
N GLN A 238 15.85 -21.03 35.35
CA GLN A 238 17.19 -21.54 35.73
C GLN A 238 17.51 -23.05 35.85
N ASN A 239 17.97 -23.56 34.70
CA ASN A 239 19.31 -24.14 34.50
C ASN A 239 20.37 -23.85 35.59
N GLU A 240 20.93 -24.89 36.23
CA GLU A 240 22.40 -25.13 36.36
C GLU A 240 22.69 -26.38 37.23
N LYS A 241 23.54 -27.29 36.74
CA LYS A 241 24.75 -27.80 37.44
C LYS A 241 25.47 -28.92 36.68
N ASN A 242 26.78 -28.73 36.49
CA ASN A 242 27.75 -29.74 36.08
C ASN A 242 28.37 -30.46 37.30
N GLU A 243 29.17 -31.49 37.00
CA GLU A 243 30.09 -32.25 37.88
C GLU A 243 29.40 -33.25 38.84
N SER A 244 29.68 -34.55 38.78
CA SER A 244 30.99 -35.13 39.14
C SER A 244 31.26 -36.51 38.52
N ALA A 245 32.54 -36.85 38.32
CA ALA A 245 33.00 -38.18 37.90
C ALA A 245 33.16 -39.17 39.07
N GLY A 246 33.10 -40.48 38.80
CA GLY A 246 33.44 -41.51 39.80
C GLY A 246 33.23 -42.96 39.33
N TRP A 247 34.36 -43.63 39.03
CA TRP A 247 34.54 -45.07 38.73
C TRP A 247 34.09 -45.58 37.35
#